data_AF-A0A946J0M7-F1
#
_entry.id   AF-A0A946J0M7-F1
#
_cell.length_a   1.000
_cell.length_b   1.000
_cell.length_c   1.000
_cell.angle_alpha   90.00
_cell.angle_beta   90.00
_cell.angle_gamma   90.00
#
_symmetry.space_group_name_H-M   'P 1'
#
loop_
_entity.id
_entity.type
_entity.pdbx_description
1 polymer ?
#
loop_
_entity_poly.entity_id
_entity_poly.type
_entity_poly.pdbx_seq_one_letter_code
_entity_poly.pdbx_strand_id
1 'polypeptide(L)' 'MRKNFIKIIRFGLRIHSIFHFIEFISAIYEEAYITASIAFIASLIEIVASFLLPKEHVHLKPFISEVHEDCKD' A
#
# COMPACT_ATOMS: atom_id res chain seq x y z
N MET A 1 12.38 -7.04 18.72
CA MET A 1 12.44 -5.66 18.18
C MET A 1 12.38 -5.59 16.66
N ARG A 2 13.34 -6.14 15.90
CA ARG A 2 13.37 -6.04 14.42
C ARG A 2 12.09 -6.51 13.71
N LYS A 3 11.50 -7.64 14.14
CA LYS A 3 10.24 -8.18 13.56
C LYS A 3 9.02 -7.28 13.81
N ASN A 4 8.90 -6.65 14.97
CA ASN A 4 7.78 -5.76 15.28
C ASN A 4 7.90 -4.44 14.52
N PHE A 5 9.12 -3.91 14.39
CA PHE A 5 9.39 -2.71 13.59
C PHE A 5 9.02 -2.93 12.12
N ILE A 6 9.44 -4.05 11.51
CA ILE A 6 9.07 -4.40 10.13
C ILE A 6 7.55 -4.51 9.97
N LYS A 7 6.85 -5.10 10.95
CA LYS A 7 5.37 -5.17 10.93
C LYS A 7 4.72 -3.78 10.97
N ILE A 8 5.23 -2.87 11.81
CA ILE A 8 4.75 -1.48 11.88
C ILE A 8 4.97 -0.76 10.56
N ILE A 9 6.16 -0.90 9.96
CA ILE A 9 6.47 -0.29 8.66
C ILE A 9 5.58 -0.86 7.56
N ARG A 10 5.37 -2.19 7.50
CA ARG A 10 4.43 -2.79 6.53
C ARG A 10 3.00 -2.28 6.71
N PHE A 11 2.55 -2.14 7.95
CA PHE A 11 1.22 -1.59 8.23
C PHE A 11 1.12 -0.11 7.86
N GLY A 12 2.13 0.69 8.20
CA GLY A 12 2.22 2.10 7.82
C GLY A 12 2.21 2.29 6.31
N LEU A 13 2.90 1.42 5.57
CA LEU A 13 2.88 1.43 4.10
C LEU A 13 1.49 1.12 3.53
N ARG A 14 0.72 0.21 4.16
CA ARG A 14 -0.68 -0.06 3.74
C ARG A 14 -1.63 1.09 4.02
N ILE A 15 -1.44 1.77 5.15
CA ILE A 15 -2.22 2.98 5.48
C ILE A 15 -1.82 4.14 4.57
N HIS A 16 -0.56 4.21 4.16
CA HIS A 16 -0.07 5.22 3.21
C HIS A 16 -0.82 5.17 1.87
N SER A 17 -1.13 3.98 1.36
CA SER A 17 -1.95 3.82 0.15
C SER A 17 -3.33 4.47 0.29
N ILE A 18 -3.93 4.43 1.48
CA ILE A 18 -5.21 5.08 1.76
C ILE A 18 -5.05 6.62 1.70
N PHE A 19 -3.92 7.15 2.18
CA PHE A 19 -3.66 8.59 2.12
C PHE A 19 -3.54 9.10 0.68
N HIS A 20 -2.89 8.36 -0.22
CA HIS A 20 -2.85 8.77 -1.64
C HIS A 20 -4.24 8.78 -2.28
N PHE A 21 -5.12 7.86 -1.90
CA PHE A 21 -6.51 7.87 -2.39
C PHE A 21 -7.30 9.07 -1.86
N ILE A 22 -7.18 9.38 -0.56
CA ILE A 22 -7.81 10.57 0.03
C ILE A 22 -7.26 11.84 -0.64
N GLU A 23 -5.94 11.94 -0.80
CA GLU A 23 -5.27 13.06 -1.45
C GLU A 23 -5.74 13.25 -2.89
N PHE A 24 -5.89 12.16 -3.66
CA PHE A 24 -6.42 12.21 -5.01
C PHE A 24 -7.84 12.79 -5.06
N ILE A 25 -8.76 12.31 -4.20
CA ILE A 25 -10.14 12.80 -4.13
C ILE A 25 -10.17 14.27 -3.71
N SER A 26 -9.41 14.63 -2.66
CA SER A 26 -9.31 16.00 -2.19
C SER A 26 -8.75 16.93 -3.28
N ALA A 27 -7.73 16.49 -4.02
CA ALA A 27 -7.15 17.27 -5.10
C ALA A 27 -8.10 17.44 -6.30
N ILE A 28 -8.94 16.45 -6.61
CA ILE A 28 -10.02 16.62 -7.59
C ILE A 28 -11.04 17.65 -7.10
N TYR A 29 -11.46 17.57 -5.85
CA TYR A 29 -12.44 18.47 -5.26
C TYR A 29 -11.95 19.94 -5.24
N GLU A 30 -10.68 20.15 -4.96
CA GLU A 30 -10.02 21.47 -4.96
C GLU A 30 -9.51 21.91 -6.35
N GLU A 31 -9.87 21.20 -7.43
CA GLU A 31 -9.41 21.45 -8.81
C GLU A 31 -7.87 21.48 -8.98
N ALA A 32 -7.13 20.88 -8.05
CA ALA A 32 -5.68 20.81 -8.02
C ALA A 32 -5.16 19.66 -8.90
N TYR A 33 -5.36 19.73 -10.21
CA TYR A 33 -5.13 18.61 -11.14
C TYR A 33 -3.69 18.11 -11.22
N ILE A 34 -2.69 18.97 -10.98
CA ILE A 34 -1.28 18.53 -10.92
C ILE A 34 -1.09 17.60 -9.72
N THR A 35 -1.59 17.99 -8.55
CA THR A 35 -1.56 17.17 -7.33
C THR A 35 -2.35 15.88 -7.52
N ALA A 36 -3.56 15.97 -8.10
CA ALA A 36 -4.37 14.79 -8.40
C ALA A 36 -3.63 13.82 -9.32
N SER A 37 -2.92 14.31 -10.34
CA SER A 37 -2.13 13.47 -11.25
C SER A 37 -0.98 12.76 -10.54
N ILE A 38 -0.27 13.47 -9.65
CA ILE A 38 0.83 12.89 -8.88
C ILE A 38 0.30 11.82 -7.91
N ALA A 39 -0.76 12.12 -7.16
CA ALA A 39 -1.38 11.18 -6.23
C ALA A 39 -1.95 9.94 -6.94
N PHE A 40 -2.52 10.12 -8.13
CA PHE A 40 -3.00 9.03 -8.97
C PHE A 40 -1.86 8.12 -9.44
N ILE A 41 -0.77 8.70 -9.95
CA ILE A 41 0.41 7.93 -10.40
C ILE A 41 1.03 7.18 -9.22
N ALA A 42 1.18 7.83 -8.06
CA ALA A 42 1.70 7.19 -6.86
C ALA A 42 0.83 6.00 -6.43
N SER A 43 -0.49 6.19 -6.39
CA SER A 43 -1.46 5.12 -6.10
C SER A 43 -1.33 3.95 -7.08
N LEU A 44 -1.21 4.24 -8.38
CA LEU A 44 -1.08 3.21 -9.41
C LEU A 44 0.23 2.41 -9.26
N ILE A 45 1.35 3.11 -9.04
CA ILE A 45 2.65 2.47 -8.79
C ILE A 45 2.55 1.55 -7.58
N GLU A 46 1.91 2.01 -6.51
CA GLU A 46 1.76 1.24 -5.28
C GLU A 46 0.91 -0.03 -5.48
N ILE A 47 -0.21 0.07 -6.19
CA ILE A 47 -1.04 -1.09 -6.55
C ILE A 47 -0.22 -2.08 -7.37
N VAL A 48 0.44 -1.62 -8.44
CA VAL A 48 1.23 -2.48 -9.33
C VAL A 48 2.38 -3.13 -8.56
N ALA A 49 3.11 -2.37 -7.76
CA ALA A 49 4.19 -2.87 -6.92
C ALA A 49 3.69 -3.91 -5.90
N SER A 50 2.49 -3.73 -5.35
CA SER A 50 1.89 -4.68 -4.40
C SER A 50 1.61 -6.05 -5.01
N PHE A 51 1.41 -6.14 -6.33
CA PHE A 51 1.22 -7.41 -7.05
C PHE A 51 2.50 -7.97 -7.66
N LEU A 52 3.39 -7.11 -8.19
CA LEU A 52 4.53 -7.54 -9.00
C LEU A 52 5.82 -7.77 -8.21
N LEU A 53 6.01 -7.08 -7.08
CA LEU A 53 7.23 -7.18 -6.26
C LEU A 53 7.22 -8.23 -5.15
N PRO A 54 6.09 -8.78 -4.64
CA PRO A 54 6.16 -9.80 -3.62
C PRO A 54 6.84 -11.06 -4.18
N LYS A 55 8.00 -11.41 -3.61
CA LYS A 55 8.53 -12.79 -3.59
C LYS A 55 7.94 -13.62 -2.44
N GLU A 56 6.99 -13.04 -1.71
CA GLU A 56 6.36 -13.61 -0.53
C GLU A 56 4.90 -14.00 -0.86
N HIS A 57 4.45 -15.17 -0.43
CA HIS A 57 3.05 -15.58 -0.47
C HIS A 57 2.22 -14.72 0.49
N VAL A 58 1.13 -14.14 -0.01
CA VAL A 58 0.21 -13.30 0.77
C VAL A 58 -1.04 -14.11 1.12
N HIS A 59 -1.19 -14.49 2.38
CA HIS A 59 -2.44 -15.06 2.90
C HIS A 59 -3.37 -13.93 3.31
N LEU A 60 -4.41 -13.72 2.51
CA LEU A 60 -5.45 -12.73 2.77
C LEU A 60 -6.30 -13.17 3.97
N LYS A 61 -6.01 -12.60 5.14
CA LYS A 61 -6.86 -12.70 6.34
C LYS A 61 -7.65 -11.39 6.50
N PRO A 62 -8.83 -11.42 7.14
CA PRO A 62 -9.76 -10.28 7.19
C PRO A 62 -9.18 -8.99 7.78
N PHE A 63 -8.21 -9.09 8.70
CA PHE A 63 -7.66 -7.94 9.43
C PHE A 63 -6.20 -7.65 9.09
N ILE A 64 -5.35 -8.68 9.03
CA ILE A 64 -3.92 -8.55 8.75
C ILE A 64 -3.52 -9.71 7.85
N SER A 65 -3.28 -9.44 6.57
CA SER A 65 -2.70 -10.45 5.68
C SER A 65 -1.33 -10.88 6.17
N GLU A 66 -1.13 -12.19 6.22
CA GLU A 66 0.13 -12.83 6.59
C GLU A 66 0.98 -12.97 5.34
N VAL A 67 2.26 -12.63 5.44
CA VAL A 67 3.16 -12.56 4.28
C VAL A 67 4.46 -13.27 4.65
N HIS A 68 4.84 -14.26 3.85
CA HIS A 68 6.03 -15.10 4.07
C HIS A 68 6.65 -15.59 2.76
N GLU A 69 7.97 -15.77 2.74
CA GLU A 69 8.70 -16.27 1.56
C GLU A 69 8.40 -17.73 1.23
N ASP A 70 8.21 -18.60 2.25
CA ASP A 70 7.90 -20.03 2.09
C ASP A 70 6.58 -20.39 2.75
N CYS A 71 5.64 -20.99 1.98
CA CYS A 71 4.49 -21.69 2.56
C CYS A 71 4.98 -22.97 3.23
N LYS A 72 4.77 -23.11 4.53
CA LYS A 72 4.65 -24.44 5.14
C LYS A 72 3.17 -24.78 5.13
N ASP A 73 2.81 -25.79 4.34
CA ASP A 73 1.45 -26.35 4.31
C ASP A 73 0.91 -26.63 5.72
#